data_AF-A0AA42Y421-F1
#
_entry.id   AF-A0AA42Y421-F1
#
_cell.length_a   1.000
_cell.length_b   1.000
_cell.length_c   1.000
_cell.angle_alpha   90.00
_cell.angle_beta   90.00
_cell.angle_gamma   90.00
#
_symmetry.space_group_name_H-M   'P 1'
#
loop_
_entity.id
_entity.type
_entity.pdbx_description
1 polymer ?
#
loop_
_entity_poly.entity_id
_entity_poly.type
_entity_poly.pdbx_seq_one_letter_code
_entity_poly.pdbx_strand_id
1 'polypeptide(L)' 'MKALMTSLLLAGAVAMLPNPQPADARQDKLAKCMAEAITTCDNEFKGWDPYMTAVRGYCYLIRTGMCYAFDPT' A
#
# COMPACT_ATOMS: atom_id res chain seq x y z
N MET A 1 -26.58 -32.19 -22.12
CA MET A 1 -27.03 -31.40 -20.94
C MET A 1 -26.00 -31.26 -19.82
N LYS A 2 -25.00 -32.15 -19.66
CA LYS A 2 -23.95 -32.01 -18.62
C LYS A 2 -22.88 -30.94 -18.90
N ALA A 3 -22.64 -30.61 -20.17
CA ALA A 3 -21.58 -29.67 -20.59
C ALA A 3 -21.91 -28.18 -20.36
N LEU A 4 -23.17 -27.84 -20.07
CA LEU A 4 -23.60 -26.45 -19.85
C LEU A 4 -23.44 -25.99 -18.39
N MET A 5 -23.26 -26.91 -17.45
CA MET A 5 -23.11 -26.57 -16.03
C MET A 5 -21.65 -26.33 -15.60
N THR A 6 -20.69 -26.88 -16.34
CA THR A 6 -19.26 -26.72 -16.03
C THR A 6 -18.71 -25.33 -16.40
N SER A 7 -19.33 -24.61 -17.33
CA SER A 7 -18.88 -23.28 -17.76
C SER A 7 -19.22 -22.14 -16.78
N LEU A 8 -20.26 -22.30 -15.95
CA LEU A 8 -20.63 -21.31 -14.92
C LEU A 8 -19.68 -21.33 -13.69
N LEU A 9 -19.07 -22.48 -13.40
CA LEU A 9 -18.14 -22.63 -12.28
C LEU A 9 -16.80 -21.93 -12.54
N LEU A 10 -16.33 -21.89 -13.80
CA LEU A 10 -15.07 -21.20 -14.14
C LEU A 10 -15.20 -19.68 -14.10
N ALA A 11 -16.35 -19.12 -14.48
CA ALA A 11 -16.58 -17.68 -14.42
C ALA A 11 -16.66 -17.14 -12.98
N GLY A 12 -17.11 -17.96 -12.02
CA GLY A 12 -17.14 -17.60 -10.60
C GLY A 12 -15.76 -17.56 -9.93
N ALA A 13 -14.82 -18.37 -10.39
CA ALA A 13 -13.46 -18.42 -9.82
C ALA A 13 -12.63 -17.17 -10.13
N VAL A 14 -12.86 -16.52 -11.29
CA VAL A 14 -12.15 -15.29 -11.67
C VAL A 14 -12.58 -14.08 -10.86
N ALA A 15 -13.82 -14.08 -10.33
CA ALA A 15 -14.32 -13.01 -9.47
C ALA A 15 -13.81 -13.10 -8.01
N MET A 16 -13.28 -14.26 -7.61
CA MET A 16 -12.70 -14.47 -6.28
C MET A 16 -11.18 -14.35 -6.24
N LEU A 17 -10.52 -14.28 -7.40
CA LEU A 17 -9.13 -13.87 -7.47
C LEU A 17 -9.06 -12.37 -7.14
N PRO A 18 -8.12 -11.92 -6.29
CA PRO A 18 -7.87 -10.50 -6.12
C PRO A 18 -7.60 -9.94 -7.53
N ASN A 19 -8.51 -9.08 -8.00
CA ASN A 19 -8.39 -8.40 -9.27
C ASN A 19 -6.97 -7.86 -9.36
N PRO A 20 -6.11 -8.34 -10.28
CA PRO A 20 -4.74 -7.85 -10.38
C PRO A 20 -4.87 -6.38 -10.72
N GLN A 21 -4.72 -5.53 -9.70
CA GLN A 21 -4.79 -4.11 -9.92
C GLN A 21 -3.68 -3.77 -10.92
N PRO A 22 -3.99 -2.95 -11.94
CA PRO A 22 -2.98 -2.49 -12.88
C PRO A 22 -1.78 -1.99 -12.07
N ALA A 23 -0.57 -2.26 -12.53
CA ALA A 23 0.65 -1.90 -11.81
C ALA A 23 0.64 -0.41 -11.40
N ASP A 24 -0.01 0.42 -12.21
CA ASP A 24 -0.24 1.84 -11.96
C ASP A 24 -1.08 2.10 -10.69
N ALA A 25 -2.16 1.34 -10.47
CA ALA A 25 -2.98 1.46 -9.27
C ALA A 25 -2.28 0.98 -7.99
N ARG A 26 -1.28 0.08 -8.12
CA ARG A 26 -0.39 -0.32 -7.02
C ARG A 26 0.61 0.79 -6.70
N GLN A 27 1.19 1.42 -7.72
CA GLN A 27 2.10 2.56 -7.53
C GLN A 27 1.39 3.76 -6.91
N ASP A 28 0.14 4.02 -7.28
CA ASP A 28 -0.67 5.11 -6.70
C ASP A 28 -0.94 4.91 -5.20
N LYS A 29 -1.14 3.67 -4.76
CA LYS A 29 -1.35 3.35 -3.34
C LYS A 29 -0.06 3.51 -2.54
N LEU A 30 1.05 2.98 -3.05
CA LEU A 30 2.36 3.14 -2.44
C LEU A 30 2.72 4.63 -2.32
N ALA A 31 2.55 5.40 -3.39
CA ALA A 31 2.81 6.84 -3.41
C ALA A 31 1.95 7.59 -2.39
N LYS A 32 0.66 7.25 -2.28
CA LYS A 32 -0.24 7.83 -1.26
C LYS A 32 0.21 7.47 0.16
N CYS A 33 0.56 6.22 0.42
CA CYS A 33 1.05 5.79 1.72
C CYS A 33 2.34 6.54 2.11
N MET A 34 3.28 6.69 1.17
CA MET A 34 4.52 7.43 1.42
C MET A 34 4.27 8.92 1.68
N ALA A 35 3.38 9.55 0.91
CA ALA A 35 3.02 10.95 1.11
C ALA A 35 2.35 11.18 2.47
N GLU A 36 1.45 10.28 2.88
CA GLU A 36 0.81 10.33 4.19
C GLU A 36 1.83 10.11 5.31
N ALA A 37 2.72 9.12 5.18
CA ALA A 37 3.79 8.86 6.13
C ALA A 37 4.68 10.10 6.36
N ILE A 38 5.09 10.78 5.30
CA ILE A 38 5.88 12.01 5.39
C ILE A 38 5.09 13.08 6.14
N THR A 39 3.87 13.35 5.68
CA THR A 39 3.02 14.41 6.24
C THR A 39 2.72 14.17 7.72
N THR A 40 2.47 12.92 8.13
CA THR A 40 2.24 12.58 9.53
C THR A 40 3.50 12.76 10.36
N CYS A 41 4.65 12.26 9.92
CA CYS A 41 5.91 12.42 10.66
C CYS A 41 6.32 13.88 10.82
N ASP A 42 6.13 14.72 9.78
CA ASP A 42 6.35 16.17 9.88
C ASP A 42 5.39 16.85 10.87
N ASN A 43 4.14 16.39 10.93
CA ASN A 43 3.14 16.94 11.84
C ASN A 43 3.35 16.52 13.30
N GLU A 44 3.75 15.28 13.54
CA GLU A 44 4.02 14.74 14.88
C GLU A 44 5.33 15.28 15.44
N PHE A 45 6.38 15.43 14.62
CA PHE A 45 7.72 15.81 15.04
C PHE A 45 8.16 17.15 14.46
N LYS A 46 7.38 18.20 14.75
CA LYS A 46 7.66 19.58 14.33
C LYS A 46 8.89 20.14 15.06
N GLY A 47 9.67 20.95 14.37
CA GLY A 47 10.85 21.62 14.94
C GLY A 47 12.09 21.46 14.08
N TRP A 48 13.13 22.23 14.38
CA TRP A 48 14.41 22.16 13.66
C TRP A 48 15.57 21.84 14.60
N ASP A 49 15.29 21.48 15.86
CA ASP A 49 16.34 21.03 16.75
C ASP A 49 16.85 19.64 16.31
N PRO A 50 18.14 19.34 16.53
CA PRO A 50 18.75 18.10 16.05
C PRO A 50 18.05 16.83 16.54
N TYR A 51 17.45 16.85 17.74
CA TYR A 51 16.76 15.69 18.29
C TYR A 51 15.44 15.46 17.57
N MET A 52 14.64 16.50 17.33
CA MET A 52 13.41 16.37 16.53
C MET A 52 13.68 15.96 15.09
N THR A 53 14.76 16.44 14.47
CA THR A 53 15.17 15.99 13.13
C THR A 53 15.51 14.50 13.12
N ALA A 54 16.26 14.01 14.12
CA ALA A 54 16.60 12.59 14.22
C ALA A 54 15.35 11.71 14.44
N VAL A 55 14.45 12.12 15.33
CA VAL A 55 13.20 11.40 15.59
C VAL A 55 12.31 11.38 14.34
N ARG A 56 12.22 12.49 13.60
CA ARG A 56 11.48 12.55 12.34
C ARG A 56 12.09 11.65 11.28
N GLY A 57 13.42 11.64 11.15
CA GLY A 57 14.13 10.72 10.26
C GLY A 57 13.83 9.25 10.58
N TYR A 58 13.80 8.89 11.87
CA TYR A 58 13.40 7.56 12.30
C TYR A 58 11.93 7.24 11.97
N CYS A 59 11.02 8.19 12.18
CA CYS A 59 9.61 8.05 11.81
C CYS A 59 9.45 7.77 10.31
N TYR A 60 10.18 8.49 9.44
CA TYR A 60 10.17 8.23 8.00
C TYR A 60 10.62 6.80 7.69
N LEU A 61 11.73 6.33 8.28
CA LEU A 61 12.24 4.98 8.03
C LEU A 61 11.22 3.90 8.39
N ILE A 62 10.60 3.99 9.56
CA ILE A 62 9.62 2.99 10.00
C ILE A 62 8.37 3.02 9.12
N ARG A 63 7.78 4.20 8.90
CA ARG A 63 6.51 4.31 8.17
C ARG A 63 6.66 4.01 6.67
N THR A 64 7.78 4.40 6.05
CA THR A 64 8.07 3.99 4.66
C THR A 64 8.28 2.49 4.56
N GLY A 65 8.99 1.87 5.51
CA GLY A 65 9.13 0.42 5.61
C GLY A 65 7.77 -0.29 5.73
N MET A 66 6.83 0.27 6.51
CA MET A 66 5.46 -0.24 6.59
C MET A 66 4.72 -0.13 5.25
N CYS A 67 4.84 0.98 4.52
CA CYS A 67 4.22 1.13 3.21
C CYS A 67 4.66 0.02 2.23
N TYR A 68 5.96 -0.32 2.22
CA TYR A 68 6.48 -1.43 1.40
C TYR A 68 6.07 -2.82 1.93
N ALA A 69 5.93 -2.99 3.24
CA ALA A 69 5.56 -4.27 3.84
C ALA A 69 4.06 -4.61 3.66
N PHE A 70 3.19 -3.59 3.67
CA PHE A 70 1.74 -3.76 3.55
C PHE A 70 1.21 -3.60 2.12
N ASP A 71 2.00 -3.04 1.20
CA ASP A 71 1.71 -3.04 -0.24
C ASP A 71 2.96 -3.51 -1.02
N PRO A 72 3.39 -4.78 -0.81
CA PRO A 72 4.53 -5.33 -1.53
C PRO A 72 4.15 -5.44 -3.01
N THR A 73 4.93 -4.78 -3.86
CA THR A 73 4.81 -4.77 -5.33
C THR A 73 4.48 -6.14 -5.93
#